data_AF-A0A6A9T7G0-F1
#
_entry.id   AF-A0A6A9T7G0-F1
#
_cell.length_a   1.000
_cell.length_b   1.000
_cell.length_c   1.000
_cell.angle_alpha   90.00
_cell.angle_beta   90.00
_cell.angle_gamma   90.00
#
_symmetry.space_group_name_H-M   'P 1'
#
loop_
_entity.id
_entity.type
_entity.pdbx_description
1 polymer ?
#
loop_
_entity_poly.entity_id
_entity_poly.type
_entity_poly.pdbx_seq_one_letter_code
_entity_poly.pdbx_strand_id
1 'polypeptide(L)' 'MFRIDLTRDEPHSASEDVAKLRLRLRHKSLEELVDEGIVTWDREKNVVRKGSNFDK' A
#
# COMPACT_ATOMS: atom_id res chain seq x y z
N MET A 1 -9.67 -27.77 -2.69
CA MET A 1 -8.59 -27.56 -3.68
C MET A 1 -8.23 -26.09 -3.65
N PHE A 2 -6.93 -25.78 -3.52
CA PHE A 2 -6.31 -24.45 -3.40
C PHE A 2 -6.72 -23.61 -2.19
N ARG A 3 -6.08 -23.90 -1.05
CA ARG A 3 -5.77 -22.85 -0.07
C ARG A 3 -4.99 -21.80 -0.84
N ILE A 4 -5.55 -20.60 -1.00
CA ILE A 4 -4.78 -19.49 -1.53
C ILE A 4 -3.81 -19.13 -0.42
N ASP A 5 -2.63 -19.73 -0.50
CA ASP A 5 -1.44 -19.32 0.22
C ASP A 5 -1.10 -17.93 -0.34
N LEU A 6 -1.87 -16.93 0.09
CA LEU A 6 -1.55 -15.52 -0.12
C LEU A 6 -0.44 -15.20 0.87
N THR A 7 0.75 -15.76 0.68
CA THR A 7 1.95 -14.96 0.86
C THR A 7 1.92 -13.90 -0.26
N ARG A 8 0.90 -13.04 -0.24
CA ARG A 8 0.98 -11.73 -0.85
C ARG A 8 2.16 -11.14 -0.11
N ASP A 9 3.30 -11.07 -0.78
CA ASP A 9 4.38 -10.16 -0.43
C ASP A 9 3.70 -8.80 -0.25
N GLU A 10 3.29 -8.53 0.99
CA GLU A 10 2.55 -7.33 1.30
C GLU A 10 3.56 -6.23 1.11
N PRO A 11 3.30 -5.26 0.22
CA PRO A 11 4.35 -4.35 -0.16
C PRO A 11 4.82 -3.57 1.04
N HIS A 12 6.14 -3.60 1.23
CA HIS A 12 6.80 -3.04 2.38
C HIS A 12 6.47 -1.55 2.45
N SER A 13 5.96 -1.13 3.60
CA SER A 13 5.68 0.29 3.81
C SER A 13 7.01 1.00 4.01
N ALA A 14 7.31 1.99 3.18
CA ALA A 14 8.56 2.76 3.26
C ALA A 14 8.71 3.56 4.56
N SER A 15 7.59 3.80 5.27
CA SER A 15 7.56 4.58 6.51
C SER A 15 6.38 4.17 7.40
N GLU A 16 6.50 4.46 8.69
CA GLU A 16 5.46 4.17 9.69
C GLU A 16 4.11 4.84 9.34
N ASP A 17 4.13 6.06 8.79
CA ASP A 17 2.90 6.72 8.38
C ASP A 17 2.16 5.95 7.28
N VAL A 18 2.89 5.38 6.31
CA VAL A 18 2.30 4.56 5.24
C VAL A 18 1.71 3.28 5.83
N ALA A 19 2.38 2.69 6.82
CA ALA A 19 1.86 1.53 7.55
C ALA A 19 0.57 1.88 8.32
N LYS A 20 0.55 3.01 9.04
CA LYS A 20 -0.64 3.52 9.75
C LYS A 20 -1.78 3.82 8.79
N LEU A 21 -1.48 4.41 7.64
CA LEU A 21 -2.46 4.68 6.59
C LEU A 21 -3.07 3.38 6.08
N ARG A 22 -2.25 2.36 5.77
CA ARG A 22 -2.74 1.04 5.35
C ARG A 22 -3.61 0.36 6.41
N LEU A 23 -3.35 0.58 7.70
CA LEU A 23 -4.21 0.11 8.78
C LEU A 23 -5.57 0.84 8.79
N ARG A 24 -5.56 2.17 8.66
CA ARG A 24 -6.79 2.99 8.62
C ARG A 24 -7.62 2.74 7.36
N LEU A 25 -6.96 2.56 6.24
CA LEU A 25 -7.54 2.37 4.92
C LEU A 25 -7.54 0.89 4.50
N ARG A 26 -7.59 -0.04 5.46
CA ARG A 26 -7.67 -1.49 5.17
C ARG A 26 -8.90 -1.87 4.35
N HIS A 27 -9.92 -1.00 4.32
CA HIS A 27 -11.11 -1.13 3.49
C HIS A 27 -10.89 -0.70 2.03
N LYS A 28 -9.83 0.05 1.74
CA LYS A 28 -9.40 0.43 0.38
C LYS A 28 -8.22 -0.44 -0.07
N SER A 29 -8.19 -0.74 -1.36
CA SER A 29 -7.06 -1.44 -1.96
C SER A 29 -5.88 -0.50 -2.17
N LEU A 30 -4.65 -1.03 -2.18
CA LEU A 30 -3.45 -0.22 -2.45
C LEU A 30 -3.52 0.49 -3.80
N GLU A 31 -4.10 -0.15 -4.81
CA GLU A 31 -4.27 0.43 -6.14
C GLU A 31 -5.15 1.69 -6.12
N GLU A 32 -6.22 1.70 -5.32
CA GLU A 32 -7.07 2.88 -5.12
C GLU A 32 -6.28 4.02 -4.47
N LEU A 33 -5.44 3.71 -3.48
CA LEU A 33 -4.59 4.71 -2.83
C LEU A 33 -3.54 5.29 -3.79
N VAL A 34 -3.10 4.50 -4.76
CA VAL A 34 -2.19 4.95 -5.82
C VAL A 34 -2.91 5.81 -6.84
N ASP A 35 -4.12 5.42 -7.25
CA ASP A 35 -4.97 6.19 -8.16
C ASP A 35 -5.37 7.55 -7.56
N GLU A 36 -5.74 7.59 -6.27
CA GLU A 36 -6.01 8.82 -5.53
C GLU A 36 -4.76 9.68 -5.27
N GLY A 37 -3.56 9.19 -5.65
CA GLY A 37 -2.28 9.88 -5.47
C GLY A 37 -1.84 10.01 -4.00
N ILE A 38 -2.49 9.27 -3.10
CA ILE A 38 -2.20 9.27 -1.65
C ILE A 38 -0.89 8.54 -1.39
N VAL A 39 -0.66 7.41 -2.07
CA VAL A 39 0.59 6.64 -1.98
C VAL A 39 1.16 6.37 -3.37
N THR A 40 2.45 6.10 -3.45
CA THR A 40 3.09 5.64 -4.68
C THR A 40 3.61 4.24 -4.44
N TRP A 41 3.31 3.31 -5.34
CA TRP A 41 3.78 1.93 -5.21
C TRP A 41 4.89 1.63 -6.22
N ASP A 42 6.11 1.46 -5.72
CA ASP A 42 7.24 0.95 -6.51
C ASP A 42 7.09 -0.56 -6.66
N ARG A 43 6.48 -1.01 -7.76
CA ARG A 43 6.30 -2.45 -8.06
C ARG A 43 7.63 -3.20 -8.20
N GLU A 44 8.68 -2.54 -8.70
CA GLU A 44 10.01 -3.13 -8.86
C GLU A 44 10.68 -3.44 -7.52
N LYS A 45 10.50 -2.58 -6.51
CA LYS A 45 11.08 -2.77 -5.17
C LYS A 45 10.09 -3.36 -4.18
N ASN A 46 8.83 -3.53 -4.59
CA ASN A 46 7.71 -3.91 -3.75
C ASN A 46 7.54 -2.98 -2.52
N VAL A 47 7.79 -1.67 -2.70
CA VAL A 47 7.77 -0.68 -1.62
C VAL A 47 6.69 0.37 -1.85
N VAL A 48 5.87 0.63 -0.83
CA VAL A 48 4.86 1.70 -0.85
C VAL A 48 5.43 2.95 -0.20
N ARG A 49 5.43 4.06 -0.93
CA ARG A 49 5.93 5.37 -0.50
C ARG A 49 4.79 6.37 -0.39
N LYS A 50 5.03 7.48 0.30
CA LYS A 50 4.07 8.59 0.36
C LYS A 50 3.89 9.20 -1.03
N GLY A 51 2.65 9.33 -1.47
CA GLY A 51 2.30 10.05 -2.69
C GLY A 51 2.21 11.55 -2.41
N SER A 52 2.06 12.34 -3.47
CA SER A 52 1.96 13.79 -3.35
C SER A 52 0.72 14.25 -2.57
N ASN A 53 -0.31 13.41 -2.46
CA ASN A 53 -1.55 13.69 -1.76
C ASN A 53 -1.65 13.02 -0.38
N PHE A 54 -0.53 12.52 0.16
CA PHE A 54 -0.52 11.73 1.41
C PHE A 54 -0.97 12.51 2.64
N ASP A 55 -0.66 13.80 2.72
CA ASP A 55 -0.86 14.66 3.91
C ASP A 55 -2.07 15.61 3.79
N LYS A 56 -2.84 15.49 2.71
CA LYS A 56 -3.98 16.35 2.43
C LYS A 56 -5.24 15.86 3.13
#